data_AF-A0A3D8ILU9-F1
#
_entry.id   AF-A0A3D8ILU9-F1
#
_cell.length_a   1.000
_cell.length_b   1.000
_cell.length_c   1.000
_cell.angle_alpha   90.00
_cell.angle_beta   90.00
_cell.angle_gamma   90.00
#
_symmetry.space_group_name_H-M   'P 1'
#
loop_
_entity.id
_entity.type
_entity.pdbx_description
1 polymer ?
#
loop_
_entity_poly.entity_id
_entity_poly.type
_entity_poly.pdbx_seq_one_letter_code
_entity_poly.pdbx_strand_id
1 'polypeptide(L)'
;MFSWLERNPFFFTVAFLLVFSIAGLVEILPDFAKTSRPVEGLKPYSVLEIAGRQVYMKEGCYTCHSQLIRPFKAETDRYGSYSISGEYAYDRPFLWGSKRIGPDLHRVGDYRTSDWHSHHMYDPQSVVPGSIMPSYKHNFVKNTDFDTAYADAYTNKVIFGVPYDAENNPKLGTLDEAKQEFMREAEIIVKDMKNKEIEDAFKNGEVKEIVALIAYLNSLSQKRRSIQITESN
;
A
#
# COMPACT_ATOMS: atom_id res chain seq x y z
N MET A 1 33.75 -32.35 -24.82
CA MET A 1 32.60 -33.28 -24.83
C MET A 1 31.27 -32.61 -25.26
N PHE A 2 31.23 -31.30 -25.54
CA PHE A 2 30.03 -30.61 -26.07
C PHE A 2 30.30 -29.72 -27.31
N SER A 3 31.41 -29.96 -28.04
CA SER A 3 31.84 -29.13 -29.18
C SER A 3 30.78 -28.94 -30.27
N TRP A 4 29.87 -29.90 -30.45
CA TRP A 4 28.77 -29.77 -31.41
C TRP A 4 27.71 -28.76 -30.97
N LEU A 5 27.41 -28.70 -29.66
CA LEU A 5 26.46 -27.75 -29.07
C LEU A 5 27.06 -26.35 -29.02
N GLU A 6 28.31 -26.22 -28.59
CA GLU A 6 29.04 -24.94 -28.49
C GLU A 6 29.23 -24.25 -29.85
N ARG A 7 29.35 -25.03 -30.93
CA ARG A 7 29.49 -24.51 -32.30
C ARG A 7 28.16 -24.13 -32.94
N ASN A 8 27.04 -24.63 -32.40
CA ASN A 8 25.72 -24.39 -32.97
C ASN A 8 24.90 -23.42 -32.08
N PRO A 9 24.87 -22.12 -32.42
CA PRO A 9 24.25 -21.11 -31.57
C PRO A 9 22.73 -21.34 -31.38
N PHE A 10 22.06 -21.97 -32.35
CA PHE A 10 20.64 -22.30 -32.23
C PHE A 10 20.40 -23.33 -31.12
N PHE A 11 21.06 -24.49 -31.18
CA PHE A 11 20.88 -25.54 -30.17
C PHE A 11 21.35 -25.09 -28.78
N PHE A 12 22.42 -24.30 -28.71
CA PHE A 12 22.90 -23.73 -27.44
C PHE A 12 21.83 -22.80 -26.82
N THR A 13 21.23 -21.92 -27.61
CA THR A 13 20.17 -21.01 -27.14
C THR A 13 18.94 -21.78 -26.64
N VAL A 14 18.51 -22.81 -27.37
CA VAL A 14 17.38 -23.66 -26.94
C VAL A 14 17.69 -24.37 -25.62
N ALA A 15 18.88 -24.96 -25.49
CA ALA A 15 19.29 -25.63 -24.26
C ALA A 15 19.35 -24.66 -23.08
N PHE A 16 19.88 -23.45 -23.29
CA PHE A 16 19.90 -22.40 -22.28
C PHE A 16 18.49 -22.00 -21.83
N LEU A 17 17.58 -21.73 -22.77
CA LEU A 17 16.20 -21.35 -22.44
C LEU A 17 15.48 -22.44 -21.66
N LEU A 18 15.67 -23.71 -22.03
CA LEU A 18 15.10 -24.84 -21.30
C LEU A 18 15.63 -24.88 -19.85
N VAL A 19 16.95 -24.84 -19.65
CA VAL A 19 17.53 -24.89 -18.30
C VAL A 19 17.13 -23.65 -17.47
N PHE A 20 17.17 -22.46 -18.06
CA PHE A 20 16.78 -21.21 -17.41
C PHE A 20 15.31 -21.21 -17.00
N SER A 21 14.42 -21.68 -17.86
CA SER A 21 12.97 -21.71 -17.59
C SER A 21 12.59 -22.66 -16.45
N ILE A 22 13.37 -23.73 -16.20
CA ILE A 22 13.12 -24.64 -15.09
C ILE A 22 13.11 -23.89 -13.75
N ALA A 23 14.07 -22.98 -13.52
CA ALA A 23 14.12 -22.20 -12.29
C ALA A 23 12.84 -21.35 -12.11
N GLY A 24 12.44 -20.63 -13.17
CA GLY A 24 11.21 -19.84 -13.15
C GLY A 24 9.95 -20.68 -12.93
N LEU A 25 9.85 -21.86 -13.56
CA LEU A 25 8.71 -22.75 -13.38
C LEU A 25 8.61 -23.31 -11.95
N VAL A 26 9.75 -23.68 -11.36
CA VAL A 26 9.80 -24.28 -10.02
C VAL A 26 9.59 -23.24 -8.92
N GLU A 27 10.07 -22.02 -9.09
CA GLU A 27 9.93 -20.97 -8.07
C GLU A 27 8.59 -20.22 -8.18
N ILE A 28 8.15 -19.85 -9.39
CA ILE A 28 7.00 -18.95 -9.57
C ILE A 28 5.67 -19.70 -9.47
N LEU A 29 5.53 -20.86 -10.13
CA LEU A 29 4.23 -21.51 -10.28
C LEU A 29 3.65 -22.07 -8.96
N PRO A 30 4.43 -22.76 -8.10
CA PRO A 30 3.90 -23.31 -6.86
C PRO A 30 3.45 -22.22 -5.88
N ASP A 31 4.20 -21.12 -5.78
CA ASP A 31 3.88 -20.01 -4.90
C ASP A 31 2.65 -19.25 -5.39
N PHE A 32 2.56 -18.96 -6.69
CA PHE A 32 1.38 -18.30 -7.26
C PHE A 32 0.06 -19.00 -6.90
N ALA A 33 0.05 -20.34 -6.88
CA ALA A 33 -1.12 -21.14 -6.54
C ALA A 33 -1.46 -21.17 -5.03
N LYS A 34 -0.47 -21.00 -4.14
CA LYS A 34 -0.64 -21.20 -2.68
C LYS A 34 -0.66 -19.90 -1.87
N THR A 35 0.23 -18.96 -2.16
CA THR A 35 0.48 -17.79 -1.28
C THR A 35 -0.37 -16.57 -1.62
N SER A 36 -1.06 -16.57 -2.76
CA SER A 36 -1.81 -15.43 -3.31
C SER A 36 -3.23 -15.25 -2.76
N ARG A 37 -3.64 -16.03 -1.75
CA ARG A 37 -5.00 -15.95 -1.21
C ARG A 37 -5.11 -14.83 -0.17
N PRO A 38 -6.15 -13.97 -0.24
CA PRO A 38 -6.38 -12.97 0.80
C PRO A 38 -6.61 -13.66 2.14
N VAL A 39 -6.14 -13.04 3.22
CA VAL A 39 -6.52 -13.45 4.57
C VAL A 39 -8.01 -13.21 4.77
N GLU A 40 -8.64 -14.02 5.61
CA GLU A 40 -10.06 -13.86 5.92
C GLU A 40 -10.32 -12.46 6.49
N GLY A 41 -11.38 -11.81 6.00
CA GLY A 41 -11.76 -10.46 6.42
C GLY A 41 -10.88 -9.34 5.84
N LEU A 42 -9.92 -9.63 4.94
CA LEU A 42 -9.11 -8.59 4.31
C LEU A 42 -9.97 -7.68 3.45
N LYS A 43 -9.95 -6.38 3.76
CA LYS A 43 -10.62 -5.37 2.96
C LYS A 43 -9.71 -4.85 1.84
N PRO A 44 -10.23 -4.71 0.60
CA PRO A 44 -9.59 -3.91 -0.45
C PRO A 44 -9.32 -2.49 0.03
N TYR A 45 -8.36 -1.81 -0.60
CA TYR A 45 -8.13 -0.40 -0.32
C TYR A 45 -9.26 0.46 -0.88
N SER A 46 -9.67 1.50 -0.15
CA SER A 46 -10.57 2.53 -0.67
C SER A 46 -9.91 3.34 -1.79
N VAL A 47 -10.68 4.16 -2.51
CA VAL A 47 -10.13 5.02 -3.58
C VAL A 47 -9.16 6.05 -3.01
N LEU A 48 -9.42 6.59 -1.81
CA LEU A 48 -8.53 7.54 -1.14
C LEU A 48 -7.21 6.87 -0.72
N GLU A 49 -7.29 5.65 -0.18
CA GLU A 49 -6.13 4.85 0.19
C GLU A 49 -5.29 4.46 -1.03
N ILE A 50 -5.92 4.12 -2.16
CA ILE A 50 -5.21 3.87 -3.43
C ILE A 50 -4.50 5.14 -3.89
N ALA A 51 -5.17 6.29 -3.87
CA ALA A 51 -4.54 7.55 -4.24
C ALA A 51 -3.32 7.85 -3.35
N GLY A 52 -3.45 7.62 -2.04
CA GLY A 52 -2.36 7.75 -1.08
C GLY A 52 -1.21 6.78 -1.32
N ARG A 53 -1.52 5.56 -1.73
CA ARG A 53 -0.54 4.54 -2.11
C ARG A 53 0.22 4.93 -3.37
N GLN A 54 -0.46 5.53 -4.34
CA GLN A 54 0.19 6.07 -5.54
C GLN A 54 1.12 7.25 -5.16
N VAL A 55 0.72 8.11 -4.22
CA VAL A 55 1.60 9.15 -3.66
C VAL A 55 2.82 8.50 -2.97
N TYR A 56 2.62 7.48 -2.13
CA TYR A 56 3.72 6.76 -1.46
C TYR A 56 4.74 6.17 -2.45
N MET A 57 4.26 5.64 -3.58
CA MET A 57 5.11 5.13 -4.66
C MET A 57 5.83 6.26 -5.41
N LYS A 58 5.11 7.31 -5.78
CA LYS A 58 5.64 8.49 -6.48
C LYS A 58 6.75 9.19 -5.69
N GLU A 59 6.58 9.28 -4.38
CA GLU A 59 7.53 9.90 -3.46
C GLU A 59 8.72 8.98 -3.09
N GLY A 60 8.72 7.73 -3.56
CA GLY A 60 9.83 6.80 -3.34
C GLY A 60 9.97 6.33 -1.89
N CYS A 61 8.91 6.40 -1.07
CA CYS A 61 8.95 6.05 0.35
C CYS A 61 9.46 4.62 0.59
N TYR A 62 9.13 3.69 -0.32
CA TYR A 62 9.56 2.29 -0.31
C TYR A 62 11.10 2.09 -0.38
N THR A 63 11.85 3.11 -0.78
CA THR A 63 13.32 3.06 -0.80
C THR A 63 13.94 3.16 0.59
N CYS A 64 13.21 3.76 1.53
CA CYS A 64 13.64 3.99 2.91
C CYS A 64 12.86 3.14 3.91
N HIS A 65 11.61 2.79 3.59
CA HIS A 65 10.68 2.09 4.46
C HIS A 65 10.24 0.75 3.85
N SER A 66 10.34 -0.30 4.64
CA SER A 66 9.74 -1.58 4.32
C SER A 66 8.29 -1.65 4.80
N GLN A 67 7.54 -2.58 4.23
CA GLN A 67 6.22 -2.99 4.69
C GLN A 67 6.19 -4.51 4.78
N LEU A 68 7.16 -5.10 5.50
CA LEU A 68 7.30 -6.53 5.69
C LEU A 68 8.02 -6.80 7.02
N ILE A 69 7.23 -7.04 8.05
CA ILE A 69 7.70 -7.40 9.39
C ILE A 69 8.02 -8.88 9.41
N ARG A 70 9.27 -9.21 9.73
CA ARG A 70 9.75 -10.60 9.76
C ARG A 70 9.32 -11.31 11.04
N PRO A 71 9.16 -12.65 11.04
CA PRO A 71 8.69 -13.42 12.20
C PRO A 71 9.79 -13.65 13.26
N PHE A 72 10.45 -12.57 13.67
CA PHE A 72 11.42 -12.58 14.77
C PHE A 72 10.87 -11.79 15.95
N LYS A 73 11.08 -12.27 17.17
CA LYS A 73 10.61 -11.61 18.40
C LYS A 73 10.99 -10.13 18.47
N ALA A 74 12.24 -9.81 18.10
CA ALA A 74 12.72 -8.42 18.09
C ALA A 74 12.01 -7.52 17.07
N GLU A 75 11.52 -8.07 15.96
CA GLU A 75 10.71 -7.30 15.01
C GLU A 75 9.28 -7.14 15.51
N THR A 76 8.70 -8.22 16.05
CA THR A 76 7.32 -8.17 16.52
C THR A 76 7.15 -7.25 17.72
N ASP A 77 8.15 -7.18 18.60
CA ASP A 77 8.15 -6.25 19.74
C ASP A 77 8.26 -4.79 19.30
N ARG A 78 8.89 -4.55 18.15
CA ARG A 78 9.13 -3.19 17.64
C ARG A 78 7.98 -2.69 16.78
N TYR A 79 7.43 -3.53 15.92
CA TYR A 79 6.51 -3.13 14.86
C TYR A 79 5.12 -3.78 14.97
N GLY A 80 4.91 -4.74 15.87
CA GLY A 80 3.64 -5.47 15.99
C GLY A 80 3.64 -6.80 15.25
N SER A 81 2.46 -7.34 14.94
CA SER A 81 2.36 -8.71 14.39
C SER A 81 3.11 -8.85 13.05
N TYR A 82 3.82 -9.97 12.90
CA TYR A 82 4.58 -10.27 11.68
C TYR A 82 3.66 -10.28 10.45
N SER A 83 4.25 -9.99 9.29
CA SER A 83 3.50 -9.90 8.05
C SER A 83 3.20 -11.27 7.45
N ILE A 84 2.01 -11.44 6.90
CA ILE A 84 1.58 -12.68 6.26
C ILE A 84 1.24 -12.44 4.79
N SER A 85 1.50 -13.43 3.93
CA SER A 85 1.44 -13.27 2.47
C SER A 85 0.07 -12.79 1.98
N GLY A 86 -1.01 -13.26 2.60
CA GLY A 86 -2.36 -12.91 2.19
C GLY A 86 -2.76 -11.47 2.46
N GLU A 87 -2.03 -10.69 3.28
CA GLU A 87 -2.27 -9.25 3.45
C GLU A 87 -1.99 -8.45 2.17
N TYR A 88 -1.11 -8.97 1.33
CA TYR A 88 -0.67 -8.34 0.10
C TYR A 88 -1.47 -8.80 -1.12
N ALA A 89 -2.55 -9.58 -0.94
CA ALA A 89 -3.32 -10.15 -2.03
C ALA A 89 -3.96 -9.08 -2.96
N TYR A 90 -4.13 -7.86 -2.45
CA TYR A 90 -4.64 -6.72 -3.20
C TYR A 90 -3.56 -5.70 -3.59
N ASP A 91 -2.30 -5.98 -3.29
CA ASP A 91 -1.20 -5.05 -3.50
C ASP A 91 -0.58 -5.24 -4.89
N ARG A 92 -0.81 -4.27 -5.78
CA ARG A 92 -0.25 -4.27 -7.13
C ARG A 92 0.44 -2.93 -7.40
N PRO A 93 1.76 -2.89 -7.65
CA PRO A 93 2.75 -3.94 -7.32
C PRO A 93 2.93 -4.07 -5.79
N PHE A 94 3.53 -5.14 -5.26
CA PHE A 94 3.82 -5.23 -3.83
C PHE A 94 4.79 -4.12 -3.35
N LEU A 95 4.68 -3.69 -2.09
CA LEU A 95 5.50 -2.61 -1.49
C LEU A 95 6.31 -3.05 -0.26
N TRP A 96 6.70 -4.33 -0.21
CA TRP A 96 7.42 -4.94 0.92
C TRP A 96 8.70 -4.19 1.32
N GLY A 97 9.35 -3.53 0.36
CA GLY A 97 10.62 -2.83 0.54
C GLY A 97 11.82 -3.79 0.62
N SER A 98 13.01 -3.26 0.37
CA SER A 98 14.28 -4.01 0.38
C SER A 98 15.33 -3.42 1.31
N LYS A 99 15.06 -2.24 1.89
CA LYS A 99 15.96 -1.49 2.76
C LYS A 99 15.15 -0.81 3.88
N ARG A 100 15.81 -0.62 5.03
CA ARG A 100 15.28 0.12 6.18
C ARG A 100 16.26 1.22 6.57
N ILE A 101 16.03 2.41 6.03
CA ILE A 101 16.65 3.65 6.53
C ILE A 101 15.74 4.21 7.62
N GLY A 102 14.42 4.22 7.36
CA GLY A 102 13.38 4.42 8.37
C GLY A 102 12.82 3.08 8.90
N PRO A 103 11.90 3.13 9.87
CA PRO A 103 11.22 1.95 10.40
C PRO A 103 10.34 1.26 9.35
N ASP A 104 9.97 0.01 9.64
CA ASP A 104 8.90 -0.69 8.90
C ASP A 104 7.55 0.00 9.14
N LEU A 105 6.71 0.06 8.10
CA LEU A 105 5.44 0.79 8.13
C LEU A 105 4.19 -0.11 8.08
N HIS A 106 4.32 -1.43 8.00
CA HIS A 106 3.16 -2.31 7.73
C HIS A 106 2.08 -2.30 8.85
N ARG A 107 2.40 -1.71 10.00
CA ARG A 107 1.49 -1.56 11.17
C ARG A 107 1.41 -0.13 11.67
N VAL A 108 1.88 0.85 10.89
CA VAL A 108 1.98 2.24 11.37
C VAL A 108 0.61 2.83 11.74
N GLY A 109 -0.45 2.41 11.06
CA GLY A 109 -1.83 2.79 11.35
C GLY A 109 -2.38 2.23 12.66
N ASP A 110 -1.70 1.26 13.30
CA ASP A 110 -2.11 0.75 14.62
C ASP A 110 -1.76 1.72 15.75
N TYR A 111 -0.77 2.62 15.57
CA TYR A 111 -0.22 3.40 16.68
C TYR A 111 0.11 4.87 16.37
N ARG A 112 0.00 5.33 15.11
CA ARG A 112 0.15 6.74 14.76
C ARG A 112 -1.19 7.39 14.43
N THR A 113 -1.29 8.67 14.74
CA THR A 113 -2.47 9.49 14.44
C THR A 113 -2.26 10.28 13.14
N SER A 114 -3.34 10.69 12.50
CA SER A 114 -3.29 11.57 11.32
C SER A 114 -2.58 12.89 11.62
N ASP A 115 -2.79 13.46 12.80
CA ASP A 115 -2.08 14.65 13.30
C ASP A 115 -0.56 14.42 13.40
N TRP A 116 -0.13 13.28 13.94
CA TRP A 116 1.29 12.92 14.01
C TRP A 116 1.89 12.77 12.62
N HIS A 117 1.19 12.09 11.71
CA HIS A 117 1.64 11.95 10.32
C HIS A 117 1.73 13.30 9.61
N SER A 118 0.75 14.17 9.79
CA SER A 118 0.75 15.53 9.23
C SER A 118 2.01 16.30 9.66
N HIS A 119 2.28 16.39 10.97
CA HIS A 119 3.45 17.10 11.47
C HIS A 119 4.77 16.45 11.04
N HIS A 120 4.85 15.12 11.11
CA HIS A 120 6.07 14.40 10.73
C HIS A 120 6.38 14.54 9.24
N MET A 121 5.38 14.57 8.37
CA MET A 121 5.60 14.73 6.92
C MET A 121 5.94 16.17 6.55
N TYR A 122 5.44 17.15 7.31
CA TYR A 122 5.77 18.55 7.11
C TYR A 122 7.20 18.88 7.56
N ASP A 123 7.57 18.42 8.75
CA ASP A 123 8.90 18.58 9.34
C ASP A 123 9.26 17.36 10.22
N PRO A 124 9.93 16.34 9.66
CA PRO A 124 10.26 15.13 10.39
C PRO A 124 11.13 15.37 11.62
N GLN A 125 12.01 16.38 11.61
CA GLN A 125 12.93 16.66 12.72
C GLN A 125 12.21 17.32 13.90
N SER A 126 11.14 18.07 13.63
CA SER A 126 10.30 18.65 14.69
C SER A 126 9.60 17.60 15.55
N VAL A 127 9.26 16.44 14.95
CA VAL A 127 8.55 15.35 15.62
C VAL A 127 9.49 14.27 16.12
N VAL A 128 10.52 13.95 15.34
CA VAL A 128 11.54 12.94 15.65
C VAL A 128 12.91 13.59 15.54
N PRO A 129 13.49 14.08 16.67
CA PRO A 129 14.81 14.68 16.67
C PRO A 129 15.87 13.75 16.07
N GLY A 130 16.66 14.28 15.13
CA GLY A 130 17.68 13.50 14.42
C GLY A 130 17.14 12.65 13.25
N SER A 131 15.86 12.82 12.86
CA SER A 131 15.33 12.20 11.65
C SER A 131 16.10 12.64 10.41
N ILE A 132 16.47 11.66 9.59
CA ILE A 132 17.07 11.86 8.25
C ILE A 132 16.04 11.77 7.12
N MET A 133 14.74 11.61 7.47
CA MET A 133 13.67 11.62 6.48
C MET A 133 13.55 13.02 5.85
N PRO A 134 13.38 13.13 4.52
CA PRO A 134 13.10 14.41 3.87
C PRO A 134 11.75 14.99 4.29
N SER A 135 11.61 16.31 4.24
CA SER A 135 10.29 16.97 4.39
C SER A 135 9.48 16.86 3.09
N TYR A 136 8.18 16.59 3.21
CA TYR A 136 7.24 16.43 2.09
C TYR A 136 6.23 17.59 2.01
N LYS A 137 6.69 18.83 2.24
CA LYS A 137 5.84 20.03 2.27
C LYS A 137 5.03 20.22 0.97
N HIS A 138 5.53 19.76 -0.17
CA HIS A 138 4.82 19.85 -1.44
C HIS A 138 3.52 19.03 -1.47
N ASN A 139 3.39 17.97 -0.68
CA ASN A 139 2.16 17.18 -0.58
C ASN A 139 1.01 17.93 0.09
N PHE A 140 1.30 19.03 0.80
CA PHE A 140 0.30 19.92 1.41
C PHE A 140 -0.29 20.90 0.38
N VAL A 141 0.38 21.08 -0.75
CA VAL A 141 -0.03 22.04 -1.80
C VAL A 141 -0.67 21.33 -2.98
N LYS A 142 -0.12 20.17 -3.39
CA LYS A 142 -0.59 19.40 -4.54
C LYS A 142 -1.94 18.72 -4.26
N ASN A 143 -2.78 18.67 -5.29
CA ASN A 143 -4.06 17.97 -5.25
C ASN A 143 -3.89 16.50 -5.62
N THR A 144 -4.70 15.66 -4.99
CA THR A 144 -4.75 14.22 -5.22
C THR A 144 -5.37 13.91 -6.57
N ASP A 145 -4.82 12.92 -7.27
CA ASP A 145 -5.38 12.40 -8.51
C ASP A 145 -6.42 11.30 -8.21
N PHE A 146 -7.69 11.71 -8.17
CA PHE A 146 -8.82 10.81 -7.96
C PHE A 146 -9.05 9.88 -9.16
N ASP A 147 -8.96 10.39 -10.38
CA ASP A 147 -9.34 9.66 -11.59
C ASP A 147 -8.42 8.46 -11.82
N THR A 148 -7.10 8.64 -11.64
CA THR A 148 -6.13 7.55 -11.71
C THR A 148 -6.36 6.52 -10.60
N ALA A 149 -6.67 6.96 -9.38
CA ALA A 149 -6.94 6.05 -8.27
C ALA A 149 -8.23 5.24 -8.47
N TYR A 150 -9.28 5.86 -9.01
CA TYR A 150 -10.52 5.18 -9.37
C TYR A 150 -10.28 4.16 -10.50
N ALA A 151 -9.53 4.53 -11.53
CA ALA A 151 -9.18 3.61 -12.62
C ALA A 151 -8.40 2.39 -12.14
N ASP A 152 -7.48 2.56 -11.19
CA ASP A 152 -6.74 1.46 -10.55
C ASP A 152 -7.69 0.57 -9.71
N ALA A 153 -8.54 1.16 -8.87
CA ALA A 153 -9.56 0.43 -8.10
C ALA A 153 -10.51 -0.37 -9.01
N TYR A 154 -10.98 0.25 -10.10
CA TYR A 154 -11.86 -0.36 -11.09
C TYR A 154 -11.18 -1.51 -11.82
N THR A 155 -9.91 -1.35 -12.20
CA THR A 155 -9.11 -2.42 -12.80
C THR A 155 -8.94 -3.59 -11.84
N ASN A 156 -8.64 -3.31 -10.57
CA ASN A 156 -8.56 -4.34 -9.52
C ASN A 156 -9.87 -5.10 -9.35
N LYS A 157 -11.00 -4.39 -9.36
CA LYS A 157 -12.34 -5.00 -9.31
C LYS A 157 -12.60 -5.91 -10.51
N VAL A 158 -12.46 -5.37 -11.73
CA VAL A 158 -12.93 -6.03 -12.95
C VAL A 158 -11.97 -7.12 -13.43
N ILE A 159 -10.66 -6.86 -13.41
CA ILE A 159 -9.65 -7.76 -13.99
C ILE A 159 -9.18 -8.78 -12.97
N PHE A 160 -8.95 -8.36 -11.73
CA PHE A 160 -8.34 -9.20 -10.70
C PHE A 160 -9.35 -9.76 -9.70
N GLY A 161 -10.65 -9.47 -9.87
CA GLY A 161 -11.71 -10.00 -9.01
C GLY A 161 -11.60 -9.55 -7.56
N VAL A 162 -10.99 -8.38 -7.31
CA VAL A 162 -10.92 -7.81 -5.95
C VAL A 162 -12.36 -7.47 -5.51
N PRO A 163 -12.80 -7.91 -4.32
CA PRO A 163 -14.22 -7.91 -3.93
C PRO A 163 -14.73 -6.53 -3.49
N TYR A 164 -14.55 -5.51 -4.32
CA TYR A 164 -15.24 -4.23 -4.18
C TYR A 164 -16.76 -4.42 -4.27
N ASP A 165 -17.52 -3.56 -3.57
CA ASP A 165 -18.99 -3.59 -3.48
C ASP A 165 -19.59 -4.83 -2.80
N ALA A 166 -18.77 -5.79 -2.36
CA ALA A 166 -19.22 -6.86 -1.48
C ALA A 166 -19.58 -6.33 -0.09
N GLU A 167 -20.35 -7.12 0.67
CA GLU A 167 -20.71 -6.78 2.04
C GLU A 167 -19.46 -6.48 2.89
N ASN A 168 -19.49 -5.39 3.65
CA ASN A 168 -18.40 -4.91 4.52
C ASN A 168 -17.10 -4.46 3.80
N ASN A 169 -17.06 -4.44 2.47
CA ASN A 169 -15.95 -3.93 1.67
C ASN A 169 -16.22 -2.51 1.14
N PRO A 170 -15.17 -1.77 0.71
CA PRO A 170 -15.35 -0.46 0.11
C PRO A 170 -16.28 -0.52 -1.11
N LYS A 171 -17.19 0.45 -1.18
CA LYS A 171 -18.07 0.63 -2.34
C LYS A 171 -17.33 1.43 -3.40
N LEU A 172 -17.22 0.85 -4.59
CA LEU A 172 -16.72 1.54 -5.77
C LEU A 172 -17.87 2.11 -6.60
N GLY A 173 -18.98 1.39 -6.70
CA GLY A 173 -20.21 1.87 -7.37
C GLY A 173 -19.96 2.55 -8.73
N THR A 174 -20.74 3.60 -8.98
CA THR A 174 -20.54 4.56 -10.06
C THR A 174 -19.44 5.57 -9.71
N LEU A 175 -18.93 6.30 -10.72
CA LEU A 175 -17.88 7.31 -10.51
C LEU A 175 -18.30 8.38 -9.49
N ASP A 176 -19.56 8.81 -9.52
CA ASP A 176 -20.09 9.83 -8.60
C ASP A 176 -20.20 9.29 -7.17
N GLU A 177 -20.64 8.04 -6.99
CA GLU A 177 -20.68 7.38 -5.68
C GLU A 177 -19.28 7.20 -5.10
N ALA A 178 -18.30 6.76 -5.91
CA ALA A 178 -16.90 6.68 -5.49
C ALA A 178 -16.35 8.05 -5.09
N LYS A 179 -16.71 9.11 -5.80
CA LYS A 179 -16.26 10.47 -5.49
C LYS A 179 -16.86 10.97 -4.18
N GLN A 180 -18.13 10.68 -3.92
CA GLN A 180 -18.77 11.00 -2.64
C GLN A 180 -18.08 10.28 -1.48
N GLU A 181 -17.80 8.99 -1.64
CA GLU A 181 -17.11 8.20 -0.61
C GLU A 181 -15.67 8.68 -0.39
N PHE A 182 -14.95 8.98 -1.47
CA PHE A 182 -13.61 9.58 -1.40
C PHE A 182 -13.60 10.89 -0.61
N MET A 183 -14.57 11.77 -0.85
CA MET A 183 -14.68 13.03 -0.10
C MET A 183 -15.06 12.79 1.36
N ARG A 184 -15.95 11.83 1.64
CA ARG A 184 -16.36 11.46 3.01
C ARG A 184 -15.18 10.93 3.83
N GLU A 185 -14.39 10.03 3.26
CA GLU A 185 -13.18 9.52 3.92
C GLU A 185 -12.13 10.63 4.11
N ALA A 186 -11.94 11.49 3.11
CA ALA A 186 -11.01 12.61 3.19
C ALA A 186 -11.40 13.58 4.31
N GLU A 187 -12.69 13.86 4.51
CA GLU A 187 -13.17 14.72 5.60
C GLU A 187 -12.74 14.21 6.99
N ILE A 188 -12.78 12.89 7.21
CA ILE A 188 -12.36 12.27 8.47
C ILE A 188 -10.87 12.52 8.70
N ILE A 189 -10.05 12.24 7.69
CA ILE A 189 -8.60 12.45 7.79
C ILE A 189 -8.25 13.92 8.02
N VAL A 190 -8.90 14.83 7.28
CA VAL A 190 -8.70 16.29 7.40
C VAL A 190 -9.02 16.77 8.82
N LYS A 191 -10.13 16.33 9.40
CA LYS A 191 -10.50 16.64 10.79
C LYS A 191 -9.47 16.12 11.78
N ASP A 192 -8.98 14.90 11.58
CA ASP A 192 -7.99 14.29 12.47
C ASP A 192 -6.60 14.92 12.34
N MET A 193 -6.27 15.57 11.22
CA MET A 193 -5.01 16.27 10.98
C MET A 193 -4.90 17.60 11.74
N LYS A 194 -6.02 18.21 12.16
CA LYS A 194 -6.08 19.49 12.89
C LYS A 194 -5.29 20.63 12.22
N ASN A 195 -5.23 20.63 10.89
CA ASN A 195 -4.51 21.63 10.11
C ASN A 195 -5.49 22.54 9.37
N LYS A 196 -5.52 23.81 9.76
CA LYS A 196 -6.46 24.81 9.20
C LYS A 196 -6.33 25.01 7.69
N GLU A 197 -5.10 25.01 7.16
CA GLU A 197 -4.88 25.22 5.73
C GLU A 197 -5.45 24.06 4.90
N ILE A 198 -5.32 22.83 5.41
CA ILE A 198 -5.87 21.63 4.80
C ILE A 198 -7.40 21.58 4.95
N GLU A 199 -7.94 21.99 6.11
CA GLU A 199 -9.38 22.13 6.31
C GLU A 199 -10.00 23.13 5.33
N ASP A 200 -9.35 24.28 5.10
CA ASP A 200 -9.85 25.30 4.20
C ASP A 200 -9.73 24.86 2.73
N ALA A 201 -8.66 24.17 2.35
CA ALA A 201 -8.54 23.54 1.03
C ALA A 201 -9.67 22.51 0.80
N PHE A 202 -9.96 21.68 1.80
CA PHE A 202 -11.02 20.68 1.71
C PHE A 202 -12.42 21.32 1.54
N LYS A 203 -12.70 22.42 2.25
CA LYS A 203 -13.95 23.19 2.07
C LYS A 203 -14.11 23.75 0.65
N ASN A 204 -13.00 24.02 -0.03
CA ASN A 204 -12.98 24.43 -1.45
C ASN A 204 -13.12 23.25 -2.42
N GLY A 205 -13.29 22.02 -1.92
CA GLY A 205 -13.40 20.80 -2.72
C GLY A 205 -12.06 20.20 -3.12
N GLU A 206 -10.95 20.66 -2.54
CA GLU A 206 -9.60 20.16 -2.85
C GLU A 206 -9.13 19.14 -1.81
N VAL A 207 -8.81 17.92 -2.26
CA VAL A 207 -8.16 16.90 -1.42
C VAL A 207 -6.67 16.90 -1.71
N LYS A 208 -5.86 17.38 -0.76
CA LYS A 208 -4.41 17.44 -0.89
C LYS A 208 -3.76 16.05 -0.83
N GLU A 209 -2.65 15.87 -1.53
CA GLU A 209 -1.93 14.58 -1.58
C GLU A 209 -1.55 14.06 -0.19
N ILE A 210 -1.26 14.95 0.76
CA ILE A 210 -0.98 14.57 2.14
C ILE A 210 -2.17 13.86 2.81
N VAL A 211 -3.41 14.26 2.50
CA VAL A 211 -4.63 13.64 3.06
C VAL A 211 -4.73 12.20 2.58
N ALA A 212 -4.54 11.98 1.27
CA ALA A 212 -4.54 10.65 0.68
C ALA A 212 -3.39 9.79 1.23
N LEU A 213 -2.17 10.33 1.29
CA LEU A 213 -1.02 9.63 1.85
C LEU A 213 -1.28 9.17 3.30
N ILE A 214 -1.86 10.03 4.13
CA ILE A 214 -2.21 9.68 5.52
C ILE A 214 -3.31 8.61 5.56
N ALA A 215 -4.32 8.67 4.70
CA ALA A 215 -5.33 7.61 4.59
C ALA A 215 -4.68 6.25 4.30
N TYR A 216 -3.74 6.20 3.35
CA TYR A 216 -2.99 4.99 3.06
C TYR A 216 -2.14 4.51 4.25
N LEU A 217 -1.43 5.40 4.95
CA LEU A 217 -0.63 5.01 6.11
C LEU A 217 -1.49 4.50 7.27
N ASN A 218 -2.66 5.09 7.48
CA ASN A 218 -3.63 4.64 8.47
C ASN A 218 -4.20 3.25 8.12
N SER A 219 -4.33 2.91 6.83
CA SER A 219 -4.81 1.60 6.38
C SER A 219 -3.79 0.47 6.53
N LEU A 220 -2.50 0.80 6.74
CA LEU A 220 -1.45 -0.13 7.14
C LEU A 220 -1.60 -0.51 8.63
N SER A 221 -2.69 -1.21 8.91
CA SER A 221 -3.16 -1.58 10.24
C SER A 221 -3.70 -3.01 10.24
N GLN A 222 -3.64 -3.68 11.40
CA GLN A 222 -4.28 -4.98 11.58
C GLN A 222 -5.81 -4.91 11.43
N LYS A 223 -6.41 -3.72 11.61
CA LYS A 223 -7.85 -3.49 11.42
C LYS A 223 -8.31 -3.72 9.98
N ARG A 224 -7.41 -3.68 9.00
CA ARG A 224 -7.71 -4.00 7.60
C ARG A 224 -8.08 -5.48 7.40
N ARG A 225 -7.74 -6.35 8.36
CA ARG A 225 -8.05 -7.80 8.33
C ARG A 225 -9.27 -8.18 9.16
N SER A 226 -9.68 -7.34 10.11
CA SER A 226 -10.72 -7.74 11.05
C SER A 226 -12.08 -7.67 10.38
N ILE A 227 -12.78 -8.82 10.33
CA ILE A 227 -14.23 -8.84 10.48
C ILE A 227 -14.50 -7.95 11.69
N GLN A 228 -15.31 -6.90 11.57
CA GLN A 228 -15.83 -6.23 12.76
C GLN A 228 -16.49 -7.33 13.57
N ILE A 229 -15.82 -7.80 14.62
CA ILE A 229 -16.48 -8.59 15.65
C ILE A 229 -17.44 -7.57 16.25
N THR A 230 -18.67 -7.55 15.71
CA THR A 230 -19.83 -7.13 16.47
C THR A 230 -19.70 -7.86 17.79
N GLU A 231 -19.40 -7.12 18.86
CA GLU A 231 -19.50 -7.60 20.22
C GLU A 231 -20.91 -8.14 20.37
N SER A 232 -21.08 -9.45 20.17
CA SER A 232 -22.31 -10.14 20.46
C SER A 232 -22.26 -10.54 21.93
N ASN A 233 -22.84 -9.67 22.75
CA ASN A 233 -23.27 -9.83 24.14
C ASN A 233 -22.17 -9.91 25.23
#